data_AF-A0A3B9CU70-F1
#
_entry.id   AF-A0A3B9CU70-F1
#
_cell.length_a   1.000
_cell.length_b   1.000
_cell.length_c   1.000
_cell.angle_alpha   90.00
_cell.angle_beta   90.00
_cell.angle_gamma   90.00
#
_symmetry.space_group_name_H-M   'P 1'
#
loop_
_entity.id
_entity.type
_entity.pdbx_description
1 polymer ?
#
loop_
_entity_poly.entity_id
_entity_poly.type
_entity_poly.pdbx_seq_one_letter_code
_entity_poly.pdbx_strand_id
1 'polypeptide(L)' 'MATGPHSTKSLPLILAGGGFRHGQHLVFPDDDSIRVPAANLLLSILQNHGLQVDRFGTSNSSLTGLKSA' A
#
# COMPACT_ATOMS: atom_id res chain seq x y z
N MET A 1 27.77 12.32 6.02
CA MET A 1 26.50 12.15 5.28
C MET A 1 26.46 10.70 4.83
N ALA A 2 25.49 9.88 5.25
CA ALA A 2 25.44 8.48 4.85
C ALA A 2 25.41 8.39 3.31
N THR A 3 26.41 7.73 2.72
CA THR A 3 26.65 7.62 1.27
C THR A 3 26.05 6.35 0.66
N GLY A 4 25.19 5.63 1.39
CA GLY A 4 24.46 4.49 0.87
C GLY A 4 23.20 4.93 0.12
N PRO A 5 22.84 4.29 -1.01
CA PRO A 5 21.56 4.52 -1.67
C PRO A 5 20.44 3.89 -0.84
N HIS A 6 19.99 4.59 0.21
CA HIS A 6 18.75 4.23 0.89
C HIS A 6 17.62 4.34 -0.14
N SER A 7 17.00 3.21 -0.47
CA SER A 7 15.87 3.14 -1.39
C SER A 7 14.64 2.64 -0.65
N THR A 8 13.52 3.31 -0.86
CA THR A 8 12.19 2.90 -0.38
C THR A 8 11.32 2.39 -1.53
N LYS A 9 11.94 1.97 -2.64
CA LYS A 9 11.26 1.37 -3.80
C LYS A 9 11.11 -0.15 -3.62
N SER A 10 10.02 -0.70 -4.14
CA SER A 10 9.73 -2.15 -4.20
C SER A 10 9.94 -2.87 -2.86
N LEU A 11 9.52 -2.23 -1.76
CA LEU A 11 9.63 -2.80 -0.43
C LEU A 11 8.57 -3.90 -0.24
N PRO A 12 8.92 -5.06 0.34
CA PRO A 12 7.94 -6.03 0.78
C PRO A 12 7.14 -5.44 1.94
N LEU A 13 5.81 -5.50 1.84
CA LEU A 13 4.88 -5.05 2.89
C LEU A 13 4.02 -6.23 3.34
N ILE A 14 3.77 -6.32 4.64
CA ILE A 14 2.92 -7.35 5.24
C ILE A 14 1.81 -6.66 6.02
N LEU A 15 0.56 -7.09 5.81
CA LEU A 15 -0.61 -6.62 6.55
C LEU A 15 -1.26 -7.79 7.28
N ALA A 16 -1.51 -7.61 8.58
CA ALA A 16 -2.26 -8.54 9.43
C ALA A 16 -3.32 -7.78 10.23
N GLY A 17 -4.51 -8.37 10.38
CA GLY A 17 -5.65 -7.75 11.06
C GLY A 17 -6.38 -6.71 10.20
N GLY A 18 -7.28 -5.97 10.84
CA GLY A 18 -8.06 -4.92 10.16
C GLY A 18 -9.18 -5.45 9.26
N GLY A 19 -9.65 -6.69 9.44
CA GLY A 19 -10.82 -7.19 8.70
C GLY A 19 -10.60 -7.32 7.19
N PHE A 20 -9.36 -7.57 6.75
CA PHE A 20 -9.04 -7.85 5.35
C PHE A 20 -9.00 -9.36 5.08
N ARG A 21 -9.16 -9.76 3.81
CA ARG A 21 -8.92 -11.13 3.36
C ARG A 21 -7.42 -11.41 3.37
N HIS A 22 -6.94 -12.01 4.45
CA HIS A 22 -5.54 -12.42 4.60
C HIS A 22 -5.22 -13.73 3.85
N GLY A 23 -3.96 -14.17 3.91
CA GLY A 23 -3.49 -15.39 3.23
C GLY A 23 -3.28 -15.20 1.73
N GLN A 24 -3.08 -13.96 1.29
CA GLN A 24 -2.90 -13.61 -0.12
C GLN A 24 -1.49 -13.05 -0.36
N HIS A 25 -0.96 -13.31 -1.55
CA HIS A 25 0.25 -12.67 -2.07
C HIS A 25 -0.15 -11.79 -3.26
N LEU A 26 -0.07 -10.47 -3.08
CA LEU A 26 -0.36 -9.50 -4.12
C LEU A 26 0.96 -9.04 -4.75
N VAL A 27 1.10 -9.24 -6.06
CA VAL A 27 2.27 -8.83 -6.84
C VAL A 27 1.91 -7.59 -7.64
N PHE A 28 2.77 -6.57 -7.60
CA PHE A 28 2.60 -5.31 -8.33
C PHE A 28 3.59 -5.23 -9.49
N PRO A 29 3.32 -4.41 -10.53
CA PRO A 29 4.20 -4.27 -11.67
C PRO A 29 5.62 -3.83 -11.28
N ASP A 30 6.63 -4.43 -11.91
CA ASP A 30 8.04 -4.03 -11.81
C ASP A 30 8.42 -2.90 -12.79
N ASP A 31 7.52 -2.53 -13.71
CA ASP A 31 7.74 -1.43 -14.66
C ASP A 31 7.82 -0.09 -13.92
N ASP A 32 8.99 0.55 -14.01
CA ASP A 32 9.29 1.82 -13.32
C ASP A 32 8.37 2.99 -13.75
N SER A 33 7.73 2.88 -14.92
CA SER A 33 6.72 3.82 -15.42
C SER A 33 5.35 3.64 -14.73
N ILE A 34 5.10 2.47 -14.14
CA ILE A 34 3.87 2.11 -13.43
C ILE A 34 4.17 1.94 -11.95
N ARG A 35 4.08 3.04 -11.19
CA ARG A 35 4.34 3.01 -9.75
C ARG A 35 3.07 2.82 -8.93
N VAL A 36 3.09 1.82 -8.06
CA VAL A 36 2.07 1.62 -7.02
C VAL A 36 2.58 2.20 -5.70
N PRO A 37 2.04 3.31 -5.19
CA PRO A 37 2.49 3.89 -3.92
C PRO A 37 2.19 2.95 -2.75
N ALA A 38 3.18 2.72 -1.89
CA ALA A 38 2.96 2.03 -0.60
C ALA A 38 1.89 2.73 0.26
N ALA A 39 1.71 4.04 0.09
CA ALA A 39 0.67 4.81 0.76
C ALA A 39 -0.76 4.36 0.40
N ASN A 40 -0.98 3.69 -0.74
CA ASN A 40 -2.28 3.11 -1.08
C ASN A 40 -2.73 2.07 -0.05
N LEU A 41 -1.79 1.30 0.53
CA LEU A 41 -2.07 0.38 1.62
C LEU A 41 -2.61 1.12 2.85
N LEU A 42 -1.95 2.22 3.24
CA LEU A 42 -2.32 3.01 4.41
C LEU A 42 -3.68 3.71 4.21
N LEU A 43 -3.94 4.26 3.01
CA LEU A 43 -5.26 4.81 2.68
C LEU A 43 -6.35 3.74 2.78
N SER A 44 -6.08 2.53 2.28
CA SER A 44 -7.03 1.40 2.37
C SER A 44 -7.34 1.02 3.82
N ILE A 45 -6.32 1.00 4.69
CA ILE A 45 -6.50 0.71 6.12
C ILE A 45 -7.39 1.76 6.78
N LEU A 46 -7.17 3.05 6.50
CA LEU A 46 -7.98 4.14 7.06
C LEU A 46 -9.44 4.03 6.61
N GLN A 47 -9.67 3.84 5.31
CA GLN A 47 -11.01 3.72 4.75
C GLN A 47 -11.74 2.48 5.30
N ASN A 48 -11.05 1.34 5.44
CA ASN A 48 -11.62 0.15 6.03
C ASN A 48 -11.96 0.32 7.53
N HIS A 49 -11.29 1.25 8.23
CA HIS A 49 -11.65 1.64 9.59
C HIS A 49 -12.75 2.73 9.66
N GLY A 50 -13.42 3.02 8.54
CA GLY A 50 -14.58 3.91 8.49
C GLY A 50 -14.23 5.39 8.34
N LEU A 51 -12.97 5.74 8.09
CA LEU A 51 -12.60 7.14 7.83
C LEU A 51 -13.01 7.54 6.41
N GLN A 52 -13.74 8.64 6.30
CA GLN A 52 -14.13 9.25 5.01
C GLN A 52 -12.99 10.14 4.49
N VAL A 53 -11.91 9.51 4.02
CA VAL A 53 -10.75 10.18 3.42
C VAL A 53 -10.47 9.60 2.05
N ASP A 54 -10.12 10.48 1.11
CA ASP A 54 -9.82 10.17 -0.29
C ASP A 54 -8.32 10.26 -0.60
N ARG A 55 -7.53 10.78 0.34
CA ARG A 55 -6.08 10.97 0.20
C ARG A 55 -5.32 10.62 1.47
N PHE A 56 -4.15 10.00 1.32
CA PHE A 56 -3.18 9.83 2.40
C PHE A 56 -1.76 9.90 1.86
N GLY A 57 -0.95 10.85 2.34
CA GLY A 57 0.39 11.09 1.81
C GLY A 57 0.38 11.34 0.30
N THR A 58 1.07 10.49 -0.45
CA THR A 58 1.12 10.50 -1.92
C THR A 58 0.02 9.68 -2.60
N SER A 59 -0.81 8.97 -1.83
CA SER A 59 -1.89 8.15 -2.36
C SER A 59 -3.18 8.96 -2.56
N ASN A 60 -3.86 8.70 -3.67
CA ASN A 60 -5.19 9.21 -4.03
C ASN A 60 -6.18 8.08 -4.37
N SER A 61 -5.81 6.82 -4.08
CA SER A 61 -6.62 5.63 -4.36
C SER A 61 -6.24 4.49 -3.43
N SER A 62 -7.21 3.66 -3.07
CA SER A 62 -6.97 2.42 -2.33
C SER A 62 -6.10 1.43 -3.12
N LEU A 63 -5.55 0.46 -2.40
CA LEU A 63 -4.65 -0.54 -2.94
C LEU A 63 -5.46 -1.59 -3.72
N THR A 64 -5.35 -1.56 -5.04
CA THR A 64 -6.00 -2.53 -5.92
C THR A 64 -5.64 -3.96 -5.54
N GLY A 65 -6.64 -4.83 -5.44
CA GLY A 65 -6.47 -6.24 -5.09
C GLY A 65 -6.60 -6.54 -3.59
N LEU A 66 -6.48 -5.55 -2.71
CA LEU A 66 -6.75 -5.71 -1.28
C LEU A 66 -8.27 -5.70 -1.03
N LYS A 67 -8.80 -6.77 -0.46
CA LYS A 67 -10.25 -6.95 -0.24
C LYS A 67 -10.55 -7.05 1.26
N SER A 68 -11.65 -6.46 1.70
CA SER A 68 -12.22 -6.69 3.04
C SER A 68 -12.79 -8.12 3.14
N ALA A 69 -12.77 -8.67 4.36
CA ALA A 69 -13.23 -10.02 4.70
C ALA A 69 -14.75 -10.18 4.56
#